data_AF-A0A7V3SUC1-F1
#
_entry.id   AF-A0A7V3SUC1-F1
#
_cell.length_a   1.000
_cell.length_b   1.000
_cell.length_c   1.000
_cell.angle_alpha   90.00
_cell.angle_beta   90.00
_cell.angle_gamma   90.00
#
_symmetry.space_group_name_H-M   'P 1'
#
loop_
_entity.id
_entity.type
_entity.pdbx_description
1 polymer ?
#
loop_
_entity_poly.entity_id
_entity_poly.type
_entity_poly.pdbx_seq_one_letter_code
_entity_poly.pdbx_strand_id
1 'polypeptide(L)' 'MFERYRVIHVVGIGGIGMSGIAELLHNLGYVVTGSDLRESETTRRLRGLGINVYIGHKEENVDDA' A
#
# COMPACT_ATOMS: atom_id res chain seq x y z
N MET A 1 -5.41 4.47 -21.99
CA MET A 1 -4.63 5.63 -21.51
C MET A 1 -4.49 5.53 -20.00
N PHE A 2 -3.49 4.77 -19.53
CA PHE A 2 -2.85 4.65 -18.20
C PHE A 2 -2.11 3.30 -18.18
N GLU A 3 -1.23 3.04 -19.15
CA GLU A 3 -0.50 1.76 -19.26
C GLU A 3 0.90 1.79 -18.62
N ARG A 4 1.28 2.87 -17.93
CA ARG A 4 2.68 3.08 -17.49
C ARG A 4 2.99 2.76 -16.04
N TYR A 5 2.02 2.67 -15.13
CA TYR A 5 2.29 2.41 -13.71
C TYR A 5 1.39 1.28 -13.22
N ARG A 6 1.95 0.06 -13.16
CA ARG A 6 1.23 -1.12 -12.66
C ARG A 6 1.34 -1.26 -11.15
N VAL A 7 2.38 -0.68 -10.55
CA VAL A 7 2.68 -0.79 -9.12
C VAL A 7 2.63 0.60 -8.48
N ILE A 8 2.06 0.69 -7.29
CA ILE A 8 1.95 1.91 -6.48
C ILE A 8 2.35 1.56 -5.06
N HIS A 9 3.37 2.23 -4.53
CA HIS A 9 3.76 2.11 -3.12
C HIS A 9 3.28 3.30 -2.30
N VAL A 10 2.58 3.02 -1.21
CA VAL A 10 2.03 4.03 -0.31
C VAL A 10 2.82 4.07 0.99
N VAL A 11 3.58 5.14 1.22
CA VAL A 11 4.27 5.38 2.50
C VAL A 11 3.29 6.01 3.50
N GLY A 12 3.19 5.44 4.70
CA GLY A 12 2.18 5.82 5.70
C GLY A 12 0.79 5.23 5.39
N ILE A 13 0.74 4.02 4.83
CA ILE A 13 -0.50 3.40 4.32
C ILE A 13 -1.56 3.16 5.41
N GLY A 14 -1.17 3.05 6.67
CA GLY A 14 -2.07 2.91 7.81
C GLY A 14 -2.80 4.20 8.20
N GLY A 15 -2.43 5.35 7.61
CA GLY A 15 -3.12 6.62 7.81
C GLY A 15 -4.57 6.60 7.30
N ILE A 16 -5.45 7.39 7.93
CA ILE A 16 -6.89 7.41 7.63
C ILE A 16 -7.21 7.74 6.17
N GLY A 17 -6.45 8.66 5.56
CA GLY A 17 -6.61 9.01 4.14
C GLY A 17 -5.93 8.01 3.20
N MET A 18 -4.71 7.62 3.52
CA MET A 18 -3.89 6.78 2.65
C MET A 18 -4.44 5.36 2.52
N SER A 19 -5.03 4.82 3.58
CA SER A 19 -5.66 3.50 3.57
C SER A 19 -6.86 3.42 2.63
N GLY A 20 -7.70 4.45 2.58
CA GLY A 20 -8.83 4.52 1.65
C GLY A 20 -8.37 4.63 0.20
N ILE A 21 -7.34 5.44 -0.07
CA ILE A 21 -6.75 5.58 -1.40
C ILE A 21 -6.12 4.26 -1.86
N ALA A 22 -5.36 3.59 -0.98
CA ALA A 22 -4.73 2.31 -1.27
C ALA A 22 -5.74 1.22 -1.62
N GLU A 23 -6.84 1.14 -0.87
CA GLU A 23 -7.93 0.20 -1.13
C GLU A 23 -8.66 0.51 -2.45
N LEU A 24 -8.93 1.78 -2.74
CA LEU A 24 -9.53 2.18 -4.01
C LEU A 24 -8.65 1.77 -5.20
N LEU A 25 -7.35 2.06 -5.14
CA LEU A 25 -6.41 1.71 -6.20
C LEU A 25 -6.31 0.19 -6.38
N HIS A 26 -6.30 -0.57 -5.29
CA HIS A 26 -6.31 -2.03 -5.34
C HIS A 26 -7.58 -2.55 -6.03
N ASN A 27 -8.74 -2.01 -5.67
CA ASN A 27 -10.03 -2.39 -6.28
C ASN A 27 -10.13 -2.01 -7.77
N LEU A 28 -9.40 -0.98 -8.21
CA LEU A 28 -9.28 -0.58 -9.62
C LEU A 28 -8.31 -1.48 -10.42
N GLY A 29 -7.67 -2.47 -9.77
CA GLY A 29 -6.78 -3.43 -10.42
C GLY A 29 -5.30 -3.03 -10.45
N TYR A 30 -4.90 -1.98 -9.71
CA TYR A 30 -3.49 -1.65 -9.55
C TYR A 30 -2.83 -2.59 -8.54
N VAL A 31 -1.54 -2.88 -8.73
CA VAL A 31 -0.73 -3.54 -7.71
C VAL A 31 -0.37 -2.50 -6.66
N VAL A 32 -0.91 -2.66 -5.46
CA VAL A 32 -0.66 -1.72 -4.36
C VAL A 32 0.21 -2.40 -3.32
N THR A 33 1.26 -1.69 -2.92
CA THR A 33 2.07 -2.01 -1.75
C THR A 33 2.12 -0.80 -0.83
N GLY A 34 2.58 -0.96 0.40
CA GLY A 34 2.79 0.19 1.27
C GLY A 34 3.64 -0.11 2.48
N SER A 35 4.06 0.94 3.17
CA SER A 35 4.81 0.84 4.42
C SER A 35 4.22 1.75 5.49
N ASP A 36 4.35 1.36 6.75
CA ASP A 36 3.97 2.20 7.90
C ASP A 36 4.95 1.99 9.06
N LEU A 37 5.05 2.95 9.97
CA LEU A 37 5.95 2.88 11.12
C LEU A 37 5.57 1.77 12.10
N ARG A 38 4.26 1.50 12.24
CA ARG A 38 3.72 0.55 13.22
C ARG A 38 2.58 -0.25 12.63
N GLU A 39 2.42 -1.47 13.13
CA GLU A 39 1.22 -2.25 12.83
C GLU A 39 0.00 -1.63 13.52
N SER A 40 -1.12 -1.60 12.80
CA SER A 40 -2.42 -1.14 13.25
C SER A 40 -3.53 -2.07 12.76
N GLU A 41 -4.76 -1.85 13.23
CA GLU A 41 -5.93 -2.54 12.68
C GLU A 41 -6.09 -2.27 11.17
N THR A 42 -5.83 -1.02 10.74
CA THR A 42 -5.84 -0.62 9.34
C THR A 42 -4.84 -1.39 8.50
N THR A 43 -3.57 -1.48 8.94
CA THR A 43 -2.54 -2.21 8.17
C THR A 43 -2.86 -3.71 8.10
N ARG A 44 -3.43 -4.30 9.16
CA ARG A 44 -3.89 -5.70 9.17
C ARG A 44 -5.06 -5.92 8.21
N ARG A 45 -6.03 -5.00 8.20
CA ARG A 45 -7.17 -5.05 7.27
C ARG A 45 -6.70 -5.00 5.82
N LEU A 46 -5.80 -4.07 5.48
CA LEU A 46 -5.26 -3.94 4.12
C LEU A 46 -4.49 -5.19 3.69
N ARG A 47 -3.70 -5.79 4.58
CA ARG A 47 -3.08 -7.11 4.31
C ARG A 47 -4.11 -8.20 4.05
N GLY A 48 -5.21 -8.22 4.81
CA GLY A 48 -6.31 -9.15 4.61
C GLY A 48 -7.01 -8.98 3.25
N LEU A 49 -6.92 -7.80 2.64
CA LEU A 49 -7.40 -7.53 1.28
C LEU A 49 -6.39 -7.97 0.20
N GLY A 50 -5.21 -8.45 0.56
CA GLY A 50 -4.17 -8.86 -0.38
C GLY A 50 -3.16 -7.76 -0.74
N ILE A 51 -3.21 -6.61 -0.06
CA ILE A 51 -2.23 -5.52 -0.23
C ILE A 51 -0.98 -5.85 0.59
N ASN A 52 0.21 -5.80 -0.02
CA ASN A 52 1.44 -6.05 0.70
C ASN A 52 1.82 -4.83 1.55
N VAL A 53 1.86 -4.98 2.88
CA VAL A 53 2.18 -3.90 3.82
C VAL A 53 3.43 -4.24 4.63
N TYR A 54 4.44 -3.40 4.54
CA TYR A 54 5.69 -3.48 5.31
C TYR A 54 5.60 -2.64 6.59
N ILE A 55 6.16 -3.13 7.71
CA ILE A 55 6.29 -2.34 8.94
C ILE A 55 7.74 -1.85 9.07
N GLY A 56 7.88 -0.56 9.36
CA GLY A 56 9.13 0.18 9.28
C GLY A 56 9.38 0.69 7.85
N HIS A 57 9.94 1.89 7.75
CA HIS A 57 10.39 2.44 6.48
C HIS A 57 11.82 1.98 6.21
N LYS A 58 12.00 1.32 5.07
CA LYS A 58 13.30 0.87 4.57
C LYS A 58 13.35 1.08 3.06
N GLU A 59 14.55 1.23 2.52
CA GLU A 59 14.75 1.47 1.09
C GLU A 59 14.22 0.30 0.26
N GLU A 60 14.40 -0.93 0.75
CA GLU A 60 13.99 -2.15 0.05
C GLU A 60 12.47 -2.29 -0.12
N ASN A 61 11.68 -1.50 0.61
CA ASN A 61 10.22 -1.55 0.51
C ASN A 61 9.68 -0.97 -0.81
N VAL A 62 10.49 -0.18 -1.53
CA VAL A 62 10.09 0.49 -2.78
C VAL A 62 10.77 -0.06 -4.04
N ASP A 63 11.62 -1.10 -3.91
CA ASP A 63 12.46 -1.59 -5.02
C ASP A 63 11.66 -2.06 -6.25
N ASP A 64 10.45 -2.57 -6.05
CA ASP A 64 9.58 -3.10 -7.10
C ASP A 64 8.42 -2.15 -7.48
N ALA A 65 8.43 -0.91 -6.96
CA ALA A 65 7.32 0.05 -7.05
C ALA A 65 7.43 1.06 -8.19
#